data_AF-A0A9E3X0I1-F1
#
_entry.id   AF-A0A9E3X0I1-F1
#
_cell.length_a   1.000
_cell.length_b   1.000
_cell.length_c   1.000
_cell.angle_alpha   90.00
_cell.angle_beta   90.00
_cell.angle_gamma   90.00
#
_symmetry.space_group_name_H-M   'P 1'
#
loop_
_entity.id
_entity.type
_entity.pdbx_description
1 polymer ?
#
loop_
_entity_poly.entity_id
_entity_poly.type
_entity_poly.pdbx_seq_one_letter_code
_entity_poly.pdbx_strand_id
1 'polypeptide(L)'
;NNFVVGSEARLSEMREQLFQAKREWEGRLAKLESALAAKKQQDLLEVINSLPEGELIARLTFHGLDKAKAQAIAEARQSKAQGRFESYLDLLGTKGLGDKGLVRLIDHWQQLQKL
;
A
#
# COMPACT_ATOMS: atom_id res chain seq x y z
N ASN A 1 6.69 15.99 -57.99
CA ASN A 1 5.71 16.29 -56.94
C ASN A 1 5.21 15.08 -56.13
N ASN A 2 5.46 13.82 -56.52
CA ASN A 2 4.96 12.64 -55.77
C ASN A 2 5.76 12.26 -54.51
N PHE A 3 7.01 12.71 -54.38
CA PHE A 3 7.88 12.35 -53.25
C PHE A 3 7.48 13.06 -51.95
N VAL A 4 7.09 14.35 -52.04
CA VAL A 4 6.68 15.19 -50.90
C VAL A 4 5.38 14.68 -50.25
N VAL A 5 4.41 14.29 -51.07
CA VAL A 5 3.12 13.73 -50.62
C VAL A 5 3.31 12.42 -49.84
N GLY A 6 4.26 11.56 -50.27
CA GLY A 6 4.57 10.30 -49.59
C GLY A 6 5.33 10.45 -48.27
N SER A 7 6.06 11.56 -48.08
CA SER A 7 6.67 11.90 -46.78
C SER A 7 5.65 12.51 -45.81
N GLU A 8 4.75 13.36 -46.29
CA GLU A 8 3.70 13.97 -45.45
C GLU A 8 2.71 12.92 -44.92
N ALA A 9 2.31 11.96 -45.77
CA ALA A 9 1.45 10.85 -45.35
C ALA A 9 2.09 10.01 -44.23
N ARG A 10 3.39 9.66 -44.38
CA ARG A 10 4.14 8.91 -43.37
C ARG A 10 4.29 9.69 -42.06
N LEU A 11 4.52 11.00 -42.13
CA LEU A 11 4.60 11.85 -40.93
C LEU A 11 3.25 11.96 -40.21
N SER A 12 2.15 12.05 -40.96
CA SER A 12 0.79 12.07 -40.40
C SER A 12 0.48 10.75 -39.69
N GLU A 13 0.83 9.62 -40.30
CA GLU A 13 0.64 8.30 -39.71
C GLU A 13 1.49 8.10 -38.44
N MET A 14 2.75 8.52 -38.46
CA MET A 14 3.63 8.49 -37.28
C MET A 14 3.08 9.36 -36.14
N ARG A 15 2.55 10.54 -36.46
CA ARG A 15 1.93 11.44 -35.48
C ARG A 15 0.69 10.80 -34.84
N GLU A 16 -0.16 10.17 -35.65
CA GLU A 16 -1.34 9.46 -35.13
C GLU A 16 -0.93 8.29 -34.23
N GLN A 17 0.05 7.48 -34.64
CA GLN A 17 0.59 6.39 -33.82
C GLN A 17 1.13 6.89 -32.47
N LEU A 18 1.87 8.00 -32.47
CA LEU A 18 2.37 8.62 -31.24
C LEU A 18 1.23 9.11 -30.34
N PHE A 19 0.17 9.70 -30.91
CA PHE A 19 -1.00 10.11 -30.13
C PHE A 19 -1.76 8.94 -29.52
N GLN A 20 -1.89 7.83 -30.25
CA GLN A 20 -2.55 6.62 -29.75
C GLN A 20 -1.71 5.97 -28.65
N ALA A 21 -0.40 5.84 -28.85
CA ALA A 21 0.52 5.34 -27.84
C ALA A 21 0.47 6.20 -26.56
N LYS A 22 0.48 7.54 -26.70
CA LYS A 22 0.35 8.46 -25.56
C LYS A 22 -0.95 8.23 -24.79
N ARG A 23 -2.09 8.15 -25.48
CA ARG A 23 -3.40 7.89 -24.85
C ARG A 23 -3.45 6.54 -24.13
N GLU A 24 -2.85 5.50 -24.73
CA GLU A 24 -2.76 4.19 -24.08
C GLU A 24 -1.95 4.26 -22.79
N TRP A 25 -0.79 4.93 -22.82
CA TRP A 25 0.05 5.12 -21.64
C TRP A 25 -0.64 5.95 -20.56
N GLU A 26 -1.32 7.04 -20.92
CA GLU A 26 -2.12 7.84 -20.00
C GLU A 26 -3.24 6.99 -19.37
N GLY A 27 -3.93 6.16 -20.16
CA GLY A 27 -4.96 5.25 -19.65
C GLY A 27 -4.39 4.17 -18.71
N ARG A 28 -3.20 3.65 -18.99
CA ARG A 28 -2.50 2.71 -18.10
C ARG A 28 -2.06 3.37 -16.79
N LEU A 29 -1.53 4.58 -16.86
CA LEU A 29 -1.14 5.36 -15.70
C LEU A 29 -2.35 5.64 -14.80
N ALA A 30 -3.46 6.11 -15.36
CA ALA A 30 -4.69 6.36 -14.59
C ALA A 30 -5.22 5.10 -13.88
N LYS A 31 -5.12 3.93 -14.52
CA LYS A 31 -5.48 2.64 -13.88
C LYS A 31 -4.56 2.30 -12.71
N LEU A 32 -3.26 2.52 -12.85
CA LEU A 32 -2.29 2.30 -11.77
C LEU A 32 -2.51 3.26 -10.61
N GLU A 33 -2.75 4.55 -10.89
CA GLU A 33 -3.07 5.56 -9.88
C GLU A 33 -4.34 5.21 -9.12
N SER A 34 -5.39 4.77 -9.82
CA SER A 34 -6.64 4.30 -9.19
C SER A 34 -6.42 3.06 -8.32
N ALA A 35 -5.66 2.08 -8.81
CA ALA A 35 -5.33 0.88 -8.04
C ALA A 35 -4.46 1.19 -6.81
N LEU A 36 -3.54 2.16 -6.93
CA LEU A 36 -2.74 2.64 -5.81
C LEU A 36 -3.59 3.40 -4.79
N ALA A 37 -4.50 4.26 -5.24
CA ALA A 37 -5.44 4.97 -4.39
C ALA A 37 -6.35 4.00 -3.62
N ALA A 38 -6.83 2.95 -4.28
CA ALA A 38 -7.61 1.88 -3.64
C ALA A 38 -6.80 1.08 -2.60
N LYS A 39 -5.46 1.03 -2.72
CA LYS A 39 -4.57 0.40 -1.74
C LYS A 39 -4.10 1.34 -0.62
N LYS A 40 -4.16 2.66 -0.82
CA LYS A 40 -3.56 3.70 0.06
C LYS A 40 -4.29 3.98 1.38
N GLN A 41 -5.30 3.19 1.75
CA GLN A 41 -5.99 3.34 3.04
C GLN A 41 -6.37 1.99 3.64
N GLN A 42 -5.41 1.08 3.73
CA GLN A 42 -5.61 -0.04 4.65
C GLN A 42 -5.43 0.47 6.08
N ASP A 43 -6.51 0.39 6.86
CA ASP A 43 -6.47 0.64 8.29
C ASP A 43 -5.47 -0.31 8.96
N LEU A 44 -4.69 0.21 9.91
CA LEU A 44 -3.64 -0.56 10.57
C LEU A 44 -4.20 -1.79 11.30
N LEU A 45 -5.38 -1.66 11.92
CA LEU A 45 -6.02 -2.76 12.63
C LEU A 45 -6.44 -3.88 11.65
N GLU A 46 -6.95 -3.52 10.48
CA GLU A 46 -7.27 -4.47 9.40
C GLU A 46 -6.03 -5.22 8.92
N VAL A 47 -4.90 -4.52 8.74
CA VAL A 47 -3.63 -5.16 8.39
C VAL A 47 -3.15 -6.11 9.50
N ILE A 48 -3.23 -5.68 10.75
CA ILE A 48 -2.87 -6.51 11.89
C ILE A 48 -3.75 -7.76 11.95
N ASN A 49 -5.03 -7.67 11.63
CA ASN A 49 -5.95 -8.81 11.68
C ASN A 49 -5.85 -9.76 10.48
N SER A 50 -5.46 -9.27 9.31
CA SER A 50 -5.51 -10.05 8.06
C SER A 50 -4.21 -10.77 7.69
N LEU A 51 -3.05 -10.23 8.08
CA LEU A 51 -1.77 -10.78 7.64
C LEU A 51 -1.40 -12.11 8.34
N PRO A 52 -0.79 -13.08 7.64
CA PRO A 52 -0.14 -14.23 8.28
C PRO A 52 0.92 -13.78 9.28
N GLU A 53 1.16 -14.57 10.34
CA GLU A 53 2.05 -14.19 11.45
C GLU A 53 3.43 -13.68 10.99
N GLY A 54 4.11 -14.44 10.13
CA GLY A 54 5.44 -14.04 9.64
C GLY A 54 5.42 -12.74 8.84
N GLU A 55 4.40 -12.53 8.01
CA GLU A 55 4.23 -11.31 7.22
C GLU A 55 3.84 -10.12 8.11
N LEU A 56 2.99 -10.33 9.10
CA LEU A 56 2.63 -9.33 10.09
C LEU A 56 3.86 -8.82 10.84
N ILE A 57 4.70 -9.73 11.34
CA ILE A 57 5.92 -9.37 12.06
C ILE A 57 6.86 -8.56 11.16
N ALA A 58 7.09 -9.02 9.93
CA ALA A 58 7.94 -8.32 8.96
C ALA A 58 7.38 -6.93 8.64
N ARG A 59 6.07 -6.82 8.41
CA ARG A 59 5.38 -5.57 8.10
C ARG A 59 5.51 -4.58 9.26
N LEU A 60 5.14 -4.97 10.48
CA LEU A 60 5.23 -4.09 11.65
C LEU A 60 6.67 -3.66 11.94
N THR A 61 7.65 -4.56 11.74
CA THR A 61 9.07 -4.23 11.89
C THR A 61 9.54 -3.21 10.86
N PHE A 62 9.11 -3.35 9.61
CA PHE A 62 9.34 -2.36 8.56
C PHE A 62 8.75 -0.98 8.92
N HIS A 63 7.61 -0.97 9.62
CA HIS A 63 6.98 0.24 10.16
C HIS A 63 7.56 0.69 11.52
N GLY A 64 8.81 0.31 11.82
CA GLY A 64 9.58 0.86 12.95
C GLY A 64 9.19 0.30 14.32
N LEU A 65 8.42 -0.78 14.38
CA LEU A 65 8.17 -1.50 15.63
C LEU A 65 9.29 -2.51 15.89
N ASP A 66 9.74 -2.63 17.14
CA ASP A 66 10.71 -3.66 17.49
C ASP A 66 10.16 -5.07 17.20
N LYS A 67 11.01 -5.96 16.67
CA LYS A 67 10.60 -7.34 16.33
C LYS A 67 9.91 -8.07 17.49
N ALA A 68 10.39 -7.88 18.72
CA ALA A 68 9.79 -8.49 19.91
C ALA A 68 8.36 -7.99 20.19
N LYS A 69 8.08 -6.70 19.94
CA LYS A 69 6.73 -6.13 20.06
C LYS A 69 5.84 -6.59 18.92
N ALA A 70 6.38 -6.70 17.70
CA ALA A 70 5.65 -7.23 16.57
C ALA A 70 5.24 -8.71 16.77
N GLN A 71 6.12 -9.53 17.34
CA GLN A 71 5.82 -10.90 17.78
C GLN A 71 4.73 -10.92 18.85
N ALA A 72 4.85 -10.08 19.88
CA ALA A 72 3.84 -9.99 20.94
C ALA A 72 2.45 -9.61 20.41
N ILE A 73 2.36 -8.75 19.39
CA ILE A 73 1.09 -8.43 18.72
C ILE A 73 0.53 -9.66 18.01
N ALA A 74 1.36 -10.42 17.28
CA ALA A 74 0.92 -11.62 16.57
C ALA A 74 0.43 -12.72 17.55
N GLU A 75 1.16 -12.93 18.64
CA GLU A 75 0.80 -13.88 19.71
C GLU A 75 -0.50 -13.48 20.42
N ALA A 76 -0.64 -12.19 20.76
CA ALA A 76 -1.84 -11.70 21.41
C ALA A 76 -3.07 -11.81 20.49
N ARG A 77 -2.89 -11.59 19.17
CA ARG A 77 -3.96 -11.79 18.19
C ARG A 77 -4.47 -13.22 18.22
N GLN A 78 -3.57 -14.21 18.23
CA GLN A 78 -3.91 -15.63 18.31
C GLN A 78 -4.61 -15.99 19.63
N SER A 79 -4.30 -15.25 20.70
CA SER A 79 -4.89 -15.46 22.03
C SER A 79 -6.31 -14.88 22.17
N LYS A 80 -6.80 -14.10 21.19
CA LYS A 80 -8.16 -13.56 21.18
C LYS A 80 -9.16 -14.65 20.78
N ALA A 81 -10.37 -14.60 21.35
CA ALA A 81 -11.42 -15.60 21.11
C ALA A 81 -11.79 -15.80 19.64
N GLN A 82 -11.62 -14.76 18.81
CA GLN A 82 -11.88 -14.79 17.36
C GLN A 82 -10.60 -14.72 16.52
N GLY A 83 -9.42 -14.80 17.13
CA GLY A 83 -8.14 -14.64 16.43
C GLY A 83 -7.94 -13.24 15.84
N ARG A 84 -8.61 -12.21 16.37
CA ARG A 84 -8.56 -10.83 15.89
C ARG A 84 -8.75 -9.81 17.01
N PHE A 85 -8.24 -8.61 16.79
CA PHE A 85 -8.49 -7.44 17.62
C PHE A 85 -9.75 -6.71 17.14
N GLU A 86 -10.60 -6.27 18.07
CA GLU A 86 -11.82 -5.53 17.73
C GLU A 86 -11.57 -4.02 17.72
N SER A 87 -10.55 -3.56 18.47
CA SER A 87 -10.19 -2.15 18.56
C SER A 87 -8.70 -1.95 18.82
N TYR A 88 -8.24 -0.70 18.64
CA TYR A 88 -6.90 -0.28 19.05
C TYR A 88 -6.66 -0.43 20.56
N LEU A 89 -7.71 -0.41 21.39
CA LEU A 89 -7.57 -0.64 22.83
C LEU A 89 -7.13 -2.08 23.14
N ASP A 90 -7.50 -3.05 22.29
CA ASP A 90 -7.03 -4.41 22.46
C ASP A 90 -5.52 -4.55 22.27
N LEU A 91 -4.93 -3.69 21.44
CA LEU A 91 -3.49 -3.65 21.21
C LEU A 91 -2.74 -3.15 22.45
N LEU A 92 -3.35 -2.29 23.29
CA LEU A 92 -2.72 -1.85 24.54
C LEU A 92 -2.52 -3.00 25.55
N GLY A 93 -3.26 -4.10 25.40
CA GLY A 93 -3.06 -5.32 26.18
C GLY A 93 -1.86 -6.15 25.73
N THR A 94 -1.20 -5.82 24.61
CA THR A 94 -0.03 -6.58 24.14
C THR A 94 1.19 -6.27 24.98
N LYS A 95 1.89 -7.34 25.37
CA LYS A 95 3.05 -7.26 26.25
C LYS A 95 4.14 -6.37 25.63
N GLY A 96 4.51 -5.31 26.34
CA GLY A 96 5.55 -4.38 25.92
C GLY A 96 5.13 -3.35 24.86
N LEU A 97 3.87 -3.37 24.41
CA LEU A 97 3.27 -2.30 23.60
C LEU A 97 2.51 -1.34 24.53
N GLY A 98 3.23 -0.40 25.12
CA GLY A 98 2.59 0.70 25.85
C GLY A 98 1.85 1.65 24.91
N ASP A 99 1.05 2.53 25.52
CA ASP A 99 0.39 3.70 24.89
C ASP A 99 1.30 4.44 23.89
N LYS A 100 2.52 4.80 24.31
CA LYS A 100 3.50 5.50 23.46
C LYS A 100 3.96 4.66 22.27
N GLY A 101 4.04 3.33 22.45
CA GLY A 101 4.41 2.41 21.38
C GLY A 101 3.32 2.30 20.32
N LEU A 102 2.07 2.22 20.75
CA LEU A 102 0.91 2.16 19.86
C LEU A 102 0.73 3.48 19.08
N VAL A 103 0.85 4.63 19.76
CA VAL A 103 0.77 5.94 19.10
C VAL A 103 1.85 6.08 18.03
N ARG A 104 3.10 5.73 18.33
CA ARG A 104 4.19 5.77 17.34
C ARG A 104 3.94 4.86 16.14
N LEU A 105 3.38 3.68 16.36
CA LEU A 105 3.04 2.75 15.28
C LEU A 105 1.95 3.34 14.38
N ILE A 106 0.90 3.93 14.96
CA ILE A 106 -0.18 4.58 14.22
C ILE A 106 0.36 5.78 13.43
N ASP A 107 1.16 6.64 14.07
CA ASP A 107 1.75 7.82 13.42
C ASP A 107 2.61 7.42 12.23
N HIS A 108 3.49 6.42 12.40
CA HIS A 108 4.37 5.96 11.34
C HIS A 108 3.60 5.28 10.21
N TRP A 109 2.56 4.51 10.54
CA TRP A 109 1.65 3.93 9.55
C TRP A 109 0.97 5.03 8.71
N GLN A 110 0.42 6.06 9.37
CA GLN A 110 -0.24 7.17 8.68
C GLN A 110 0.72 8.00 7.82
N GLN A 111 1.95 8.21 8.26
CA GLN A 111 2.96 8.93 7.47
C GLN A 111 3.28 8.22 6.15
N LEU A 112 3.34 6.90 6.16
CA LEU A 112 3.66 6.11 4.97
C LEU A 112 2.49 6.01 3.97
N GLN A 113 1.24 6.18 4.42
CA GLN A 113 0.07 6.25 3.53
C GLN A 113 -0.05 7.61 2.81
N LYS A 114 0.65 8.65 3.28
CA LYS A 114 0.64 10.00 2.68
C LYS A 114 1.62 10.17 1.52
N LEU A 115 2.56 9.23 1.33
CA LEU A 115 3.49 9.15 0.19
C LEU A 115 2.81 8.43 -0.98
#